data_AF-A0A9N9I535-F1
#
_entry.id   AF-A0A9N9I535-F1
#
_cell.length_a   1.000
_cell.length_b   1.000
_cell.length_c   1.000
_cell.angle_alpha   90.00
_cell.angle_beta   90.00
_cell.angle_gamma   90.00
#
_symmetry.space_group_name_H-M   'P 1'
#
loop_
_entity.id
_entity.type
_entity.pdbx_description
1 polymer ?
#
loop_
_entity_poly.entity_id
_entity_poly.type
_entity_poly.pdbx_seq_one_letter_code
_entity_poly.pdbx_strand_id
1 'polypeptide(L)'
;MVNPEKTPPLPARRNKNNNNHINSTNTYAPLDSDNDTMVPNWDHEDSLNTENPTDKDVKNAYDIIDAPDTTINDELLIQIYQIRVNDNPTDSPRQRKALTVIGKSRQSSIISKFLAEEGFSNFDYSSSMPVGLNNIGNTCYLNSLLQYYFTIQELREAVLQTDTYEKEEFDQDWENKIIGGRRVTKNE
;
A
#
# COMPACT_ATOMS: atom_id res chain seq x y z
N MET A 1 -39.36 -36.01 25.07
CA MET A 1 -38.75 -35.40 23.87
C MET A 1 -38.81 -33.89 24.10
N VAL A 2 -37.76 -33.08 24.27
CA VAL A 2 -36.29 -33.16 24.11
C VAL A 2 -35.71 -32.16 25.14
N ASN A 3 -34.57 -32.48 25.77
CA ASN A 3 -33.88 -31.64 26.77
C ASN A 3 -33.16 -30.44 26.14
N PRO A 4 -33.06 -29.27 26.82
CA PRO A 4 -32.28 -28.13 26.32
C PRO A 4 -30.77 -28.34 26.57
N GLU A 5 -29.97 -28.26 25.50
CA GLU A 5 -28.51 -28.33 25.52
C GLU A 5 -27.89 -27.14 26.26
N LYS A 6 -26.95 -27.45 27.14
CA LYS A 6 -26.18 -26.52 27.96
C LYS A 6 -24.88 -26.22 27.22
N THR A 7 -24.68 -24.97 26.77
CA THR A 7 -23.43 -24.54 26.13
C THR A 7 -22.26 -24.53 27.13
N PRO A 8 -21.06 -24.99 26.76
CA PRO A 8 -19.89 -24.99 27.65
C PRO A 8 -19.24 -23.59 27.74
N PRO A 9 -18.63 -23.24 28.89
CA PRO A 9 -18.04 -21.91 29.10
C PRO A 9 -16.66 -21.75 28.44
N LEU A 10 -16.37 -20.53 28.00
CA LEU A 10 -15.10 -20.12 27.40
C LEU A 10 -13.95 -20.09 28.44
N PRO A 11 -12.71 -20.42 28.07
CA PRO A 11 -11.57 -20.42 28.99
C PRO A 11 -11.07 -18.99 29.32
N ALA A 12 -10.67 -18.81 30.59
CA ALA A 12 -10.21 -17.55 31.17
C ALA A 12 -8.84 -17.08 30.63
N ARG A 13 -8.72 -15.77 30.37
CA ARG A 13 -7.45 -15.09 30.04
C ARG A 13 -6.49 -15.13 31.24
N ARG A 14 -5.31 -15.75 31.06
CA ARG A 14 -4.22 -15.71 32.04
C ARG A 14 -3.39 -14.44 31.85
N ASN A 15 -3.52 -13.50 32.77
CA ASN A 15 -2.62 -12.36 32.93
C ASN A 15 -1.31 -12.84 33.58
N LYS A 16 -0.17 -12.51 32.96
CA LYS A 16 1.16 -12.60 33.60
C LYS A 16 1.89 -11.27 33.40
N ASN A 17 1.55 -10.30 34.24
CA ASN A 17 2.54 -9.37 34.75
C ASN A 17 3.48 -10.13 35.69
N ASN A 18 4.78 -10.02 35.49
CA ASN A 18 5.68 -9.73 36.60
C ASN A 18 7.07 -9.29 36.13
N ASN A 19 7.45 -8.16 36.68
CA ASN A 19 8.76 -7.55 36.67
C ASN A 19 9.83 -8.50 37.24
N ASN A 20 11.08 -8.35 36.80
CA ASN A 20 12.18 -8.05 37.72
C ASN A 20 13.43 -7.57 36.98
N HIS A 21 13.84 -6.37 37.40
CA HIS A 21 15.14 -5.72 37.21
C HIS A 21 16.26 -6.48 37.97
N ILE A 22 17.51 -5.99 37.84
CA ILE A 22 18.80 -6.31 38.50
C ILE A 22 19.66 -7.41 37.84
N ASN A 23 20.98 -7.29 37.62
CA ASN A 23 21.96 -6.19 37.59
C ASN A 23 23.33 -6.80 37.14
N SER A 24 24.22 -5.95 36.61
CA SER A 24 25.69 -5.97 36.79
C SER A 24 26.60 -7.01 36.11
N THR A 25 27.47 -6.46 35.24
CA THR A 25 28.95 -6.64 35.12
C THR A 25 29.58 -8.03 35.08
N ASN A 26 30.29 -8.34 33.98
CA ASN A 26 31.58 -9.05 33.99
C ASN A 26 32.31 -8.83 32.64
N THR A 27 33.38 -8.02 32.60
CA THR A 27 34.82 -8.36 32.72
C THR A 27 35.45 -9.00 31.47
N TYR A 28 36.50 -8.34 30.95
CA TYR A 28 37.37 -8.78 29.87
C TYR A 28 38.39 -9.83 30.36
N ALA A 29 38.68 -10.84 29.54
CA ALA A 29 40.03 -11.38 29.33
C ALA A 29 40.12 -12.12 27.97
N PRO A 30 41.28 -12.08 27.28
CA PRO A 30 41.44 -12.48 25.86
C PRO A 30 42.06 -13.88 25.72
N LEU A 31 41.88 -14.58 24.58
CA LEU A 31 42.81 -15.60 24.04
C LEU A 31 42.45 -15.99 22.58
N ASP A 32 43.35 -15.60 21.68
CA ASP A 32 43.96 -16.31 20.54
C ASP A 32 43.18 -16.95 19.36
N SER A 33 43.64 -16.43 18.21
CA SER A 33 43.92 -16.97 16.86
C SER A 33 43.02 -18.00 16.18
N ASP A 34 42.86 -17.71 14.89
CA ASP A 34 42.53 -18.62 13.80
C ASP A 34 41.06 -18.99 13.66
N ASN A 35 40.26 -18.01 13.23
CA ASN A 35 39.21 -18.33 12.28
C ASN A 35 39.00 -17.20 11.28
N ASP A 36 39.50 -17.43 10.07
CA ASP A 36 39.24 -16.67 8.85
C ASP A 36 37.78 -16.86 8.42
N THR A 37 36.86 -16.29 9.18
CA THR A 37 35.50 -16.05 8.70
C THR A 37 35.48 -14.65 8.13
N MET A 38 35.54 -14.58 6.80
CA MET A 38 35.16 -13.39 6.03
C MET A 38 33.78 -12.91 6.48
N VAL A 39 33.77 -11.97 7.42
CA VAL A 39 32.63 -11.09 7.65
C VAL A 39 32.70 -10.08 6.50
N PRO A 40 31.70 -10.01 5.60
CA PRO A 40 31.67 -8.95 4.62
C PRO A 40 31.64 -7.60 5.36
N ASN A 41 32.76 -6.89 5.29
CA ASN A 41 32.91 -5.56 5.87
C ASN A 41 32.09 -4.57 5.02
N TRP A 42 30.83 -4.33 5.41
CA TRP A 42 29.92 -3.40 4.75
C TRP A 42 29.97 -1.98 5.35
N ASP A 43 31.08 -1.57 5.95
CA ASP A 43 31.28 -0.17 6.39
C ASP A 43 31.88 0.72 5.28
N HIS A 44 31.63 0.39 4.00
CA HIS A 44 32.01 1.26 2.89
C HIS A 44 30.82 2.16 2.53
N GLU A 45 30.62 3.23 3.30
CA GLU A 45 29.64 4.30 3.00
C GLU A 45 29.92 5.06 1.68
N ASP A 46 30.89 4.61 0.87
CA ASP A 46 31.44 5.36 -0.27
C ASP A 46 31.14 4.76 -1.65
N SER A 47 30.44 3.62 -1.76
CA SER A 47 30.30 2.90 -3.04
C SER A 47 29.20 3.42 -3.99
N LEU A 48 28.51 4.52 -3.67
CA LEU A 48 27.41 5.05 -4.53
C LEU A 48 27.71 6.43 -5.14
N ASN A 49 28.94 6.95 -4.99
CA ASN A 49 29.38 8.25 -5.51
C ASN A 49 30.07 8.13 -6.87
N THR A 50 29.40 7.54 -7.86
CA THR A 50 29.95 7.47 -9.22
C THR A 50 29.17 8.39 -10.18
N GLU A 51 29.92 9.16 -10.99
CA GLU A 51 29.35 9.93 -12.11
C GLU A 51 28.67 9.01 -13.13
N ASN A 52 29.13 7.75 -13.21
CA ASN A 52 28.50 6.67 -13.96
C ASN A 52 28.36 5.42 -13.06
N PRO A 53 27.14 5.03 -12.66
CA PRO A 53 26.93 3.85 -11.82
C PRO A 53 27.28 2.56 -12.54
N THR A 54 27.97 1.65 -11.85
CA THR A 54 28.29 0.31 -12.40
C THR A 54 27.07 -0.61 -12.33
N ASP A 55 27.04 -1.68 -13.13
CA ASP A 55 25.93 -2.66 -13.11
C ASP A 55 25.68 -3.25 -11.70
N LYS A 56 26.74 -3.40 -10.90
CA LYS A 56 26.65 -3.85 -9.51
C LYS A 56 25.97 -2.81 -8.62
N ASP A 57 26.31 -1.53 -8.79
CA ASP A 57 25.70 -0.43 -8.02
C ASP A 57 24.23 -0.30 -8.37
N VAL A 58 23.89 -0.46 -9.65
CA VAL A 58 22.50 -0.44 -10.12
C VAL A 58 21.71 -1.57 -9.49
N LYS A 59 22.21 -2.81 -9.54
CA LYS A 59 21.54 -3.96 -8.91
C LYS A 59 21.32 -3.73 -7.41
N ASN A 60 22.37 -3.31 -6.69
CA ASN A 60 22.28 -3.01 -5.26
C ASN A 60 21.25 -1.90 -4.98
N ALA A 61 21.12 -0.91 -5.87
CA ALA A 61 20.14 0.16 -5.72
C ALA A 61 18.69 -0.33 -5.84
N TYR A 62 18.40 -1.25 -6.75
CA TYR A 62 17.07 -1.90 -6.80
C TYR A 62 16.78 -2.71 -5.54
N ASP A 63 17.78 -3.43 -5.02
CA ASP A 63 17.65 -4.19 -3.77
C ASP A 63 17.39 -3.26 -2.56
N ILE A 64 18.01 -2.07 -2.53
CA ILE A 64 17.78 -1.07 -1.46
C ILE A 64 16.37 -0.47 -1.53
N ILE A 65 15.88 -0.14 -2.74
CA ILE A 65 14.51 0.36 -2.92
C ILE A 65 13.47 -0.75 -2.69
N ASP A 66 13.90 -2.01 -2.75
CA ASP A 66 13.06 -3.20 -2.67
C ASP A 66 12.01 -3.22 -3.80
N ALA A 67 12.51 -2.94 -5.00
CA ALA A 67 11.78 -3.02 -6.24
C ALA A 67 11.64 -4.48 -6.69
N PRO A 68 10.46 -4.90 -7.20
CA PRO A 68 10.23 -6.31 -7.57
C PRO A 68 11.13 -6.79 -8.72
N ASP A 69 11.44 -5.92 -9.69
CA ASP A 69 12.39 -6.20 -10.77
C ASP A 69 12.90 -4.89 -11.41
N THR A 70 13.82 -5.01 -12.37
CA THR A 70 14.44 -3.87 -13.08
C THR A 70 13.59 -3.32 -14.23
N THR A 71 12.44 -3.92 -14.53
CA THR A 71 11.55 -3.56 -15.65
C THR A 71 10.45 -2.58 -15.25
N ILE A 72 10.20 -2.43 -13.94
CA ILE A 72 9.24 -1.45 -13.43
C ILE A 72 9.55 -0.04 -13.95
N ASN A 73 8.51 0.75 -14.20
CA ASN A 73 8.67 2.12 -14.68
C ASN A 73 9.22 3.07 -13.60
N ASP A 74 9.69 4.23 -14.03
CA ASP A 74 10.32 5.22 -13.16
C ASP A 74 9.35 5.82 -12.13
N GLU A 75 8.06 5.91 -12.50
CA GLU A 75 7.01 6.42 -11.63
C GLU A 75 6.74 5.48 -10.45
N LEU A 76 6.68 4.17 -10.69
CA LEU A 76 6.48 3.18 -9.64
C LEU A 76 7.70 3.12 -8.70
N LEU A 77 8.91 3.27 -9.23
CA LEU A 77 10.12 3.40 -8.41
C LEU A 77 10.05 4.57 -7.44
N ILE A 78 9.57 5.73 -7.90
CA ILE A 78 9.37 6.92 -7.07
C ILE A 78 8.34 6.65 -5.97
N GLN A 79 7.23 5.98 -6.30
CA GLN A 79 6.20 5.62 -5.31
C GLN A 79 6.73 4.66 -4.25
N ILE A 80 7.45 3.61 -4.65
CA ILE A 80 8.08 2.67 -3.71
C ILE A 80 9.04 3.41 -2.80
N TYR A 81 9.88 4.30 -3.35
CA TYR A 81 10.76 5.16 -2.57
C TYR A 81 9.99 6.01 -1.55
N GLN A 82 8.91 6.69 -1.96
CA GLN A 82 8.12 7.53 -1.07
C GLN A 82 7.51 6.73 0.09
N ILE A 83 6.98 5.54 -0.18
CA ILE A 83 6.46 4.63 0.84
C ILE A 83 7.57 4.24 1.82
N ARG A 84 8.75 3.85 1.32
CA ARG A 84 9.89 3.45 2.16
C ARG A 84 10.38 4.57 3.06
N VAL A 85 10.48 5.78 2.54
CA VAL A 85 10.88 6.96 3.32
C VAL A 85 9.83 7.32 4.37
N ASN A 86 8.55 7.15 4.06
CA ASN A 86 7.46 7.39 5.01
C ASN A 86 7.46 6.34 6.15
N ASP A 87 7.65 5.06 5.81
CA ASP A 87 7.65 3.95 6.78
C ASP A 87 8.91 3.94 7.65
N ASN A 88 10.07 4.31 7.09
CA ASN A 88 11.34 4.40 7.81
C ASN A 88 12.12 5.69 7.44
N PRO A 89 11.78 6.83 8.08
CA PRO A 89 12.42 8.11 7.77
C PRO A 89 13.93 8.15 8.01
N THR A 90 14.45 7.31 8.91
CA THR A 90 15.90 7.24 9.21
C THR A 90 16.70 6.71 8.03
N ASP A 91 16.10 5.87 7.18
CA ASP A 91 16.76 5.30 6.00
C ASP A 91 16.66 6.22 4.75
N SER A 92 16.00 7.37 4.88
CA SER A 92 15.80 8.33 3.78
C SER A 92 17.08 8.69 3.01
N PRO A 93 18.23 8.96 3.64
CA PRO A 93 19.47 9.25 2.92
C PRO A 93 19.94 8.08 2.04
N ARG A 94 19.81 6.84 2.53
CA ARG A 94 20.20 5.63 1.80
C ARG A 94 19.26 5.37 0.63
N GLN A 95 17.96 5.49 0.87
CA GLN A 95 16.92 5.37 -0.16
C GLN A 95 17.11 6.40 -1.27
N ARG A 96 17.42 7.66 -0.90
CA ARG A 96 17.63 8.75 -1.87
C ARG A 96 18.88 8.51 -2.72
N LYS A 97 19.97 8.01 -2.13
CA LYS A 97 21.17 7.60 -2.87
C LYS A 97 20.87 6.48 -3.86
N ALA A 98 20.14 5.44 -3.45
CA ALA A 98 19.74 4.35 -4.33
C ALA A 98 18.87 4.84 -5.50
N LEU A 99 17.87 5.69 -5.23
CA LEU A 99 17.02 6.27 -6.28
C LEU A 99 17.83 7.14 -7.25
N THR A 100 18.85 7.86 -6.76
CA THR A 100 19.77 8.63 -7.60
C THR A 100 20.56 7.74 -8.56
N VAL A 101 21.05 6.59 -8.07
CA VAL A 101 21.81 5.62 -8.88
C VAL A 101 20.95 5.05 -10.01
N ILE A 102 19.71 4.67 -9.70
CA ILE A 102 18.77 4.16 -10.72
C ILE A 102 18.41 5.27 -11.72
N GLY A 103 18.12 6.48 -11.24
CA GLY A 103 17.81 7.63 -12.09
C GLY A 103 18.93 7.94 -13.10
N LYS A 104 20.19 7.92 -12.65
CA LYS A 104 21.36 8.08 -13.53
C LYS A 104 21.50 6.95 -14.54
N SER A 105 21.42 5.69 -14.08
CA SER A 105 21.57 4.50 -14.95
C SER A 105 20.53 4.47 -16.07
N ARG A 106 19.28 4.83 -15.76
CA ARG A 106 18.19 4.88 -16.73
C ARG A 106 18.15 6.16 -17.57
N GLN A 107 19.01 7.14 -17.26
CA GLN A 107 18.90 8.51 -17.80
C GLN A 107 17.49 9.09 -17.61
N SER A 108 16.87 8.78 -16.47
CA SER A 108 15.49 9.13 -16.18
C SER A 108 15.36 10.63 -15.87
N SER A 109 14.69 11.35 -16.78
CA SER A 109 14.38 12.76 -16.56
C SER A 109 13.40 12.96 -15.40
N ILE A 110 12.50 11.99 -15.16
CA ILE A 110 11.47 12.07 -14.12
C ILE A 110 12.09 11.86 -12.73
N ILE A 111 12.93 10.84 -12.56
CA ILE A 111 13.62 10.59 -11.28
C ILE A 111 14.57 11.75 -10.97
N SER A 112 15.30 12.25 -11.96
CA SER A 112 16.24 13.37 -11.77
C SER A 112 15.50 14.64 -11.32
N LYS A 113 14.36 14.93 -11.96
CA LYS A 113 13.47 16.02 -11.57
C LYS A 113 12.92 15.81 -10.16
N PHE A 114 12.37 14.63 -9.85
CA PHE A 114 11.87 14.24 -8.53
C PHE A 114 12.89 14.44 -7.41
N LEU A 115 14.15 14.14 -7.67
CA LEU A 115 15.22 14.31 -6.69
C LEU A 115 15.64 15.79 -6.54
N ALA A 116 15.59 16.58 -7.61
CA ALA A 116 16.02 17.99 -7.61
C ALA A 116 15.01 18.92 -6.92
N GLU A 117 13.72 18.74 -7.19
CA GLU A 117 12.66 19.46 -6.48
C GLU A 117 12.34 18.63 -5.25
N GLU A 118 12.70 19.08 -4.03
CA GLU A 118 12.50 18.35 -2.76
C GLU A 118 11.03 17.92 -2.55
N GLY A 119 10.66 16.78 -3.14
CA GLY A 119 9.27 16.37 -3.28
C GLY A 119 8.60 17.04 -4.48
N PHE A 120 8.69 16.40 -5.64
CA PHE A 120 7.79 16.69 -6.74
C PHE A 120 6.34 16.63 -6.23
N SER A 121 5.60 17.72 -6.41
CA SER A 121 4.15 17.71 -6.26
C SER A 121 3.60 16.60 -7.13
N ASN A 122 2.87 15.66 -6.52
CA ASN A 122 2.15 14.54 -7.13
C ASN A 122 2.16 14.61 -8.65
N PHE A 123 3.06 13.83 -9.27
CA PHE A 123 2.99 13.53 -10.69
C PHE A 123 1.51 13.25 -11.02
N ASP A 124 0.97 13.76 -12.14
CA ASP A 124 -0.45 13.71 -12.55
C ASP A 124 -0.99 12.27 -12.78
N TYR A 125 -0.34 11.28 -12.18
CA TYR A 125 -0.79 9.91 -11.98
C TYR A 125 -2.00 9.83 -11.04
N SER A 126 -2.24 10.82 -10.16
CA SER A 126 -3.48 10.82 -9.37
C SER A 126 -4.73 10.88 -10.25
N SER A 127 -4.61 11.47 -11.45
CA SER A 127 -5.73 11.59 -12.38
C SER A 127 -6.02 10.29 -13.14
N SER A 128 -5.01 9.44 -13.35
CA SER A 128 -5.14 8.16 -14.05
C SER A 128 -5.28 6.95 -13.12
N MET A 129 -4.89 7.08 -11.85
CA MET A 129 -5.08 6.06 -10.83
C MET A 129 -6.58 5.95 -10.49
N PRO A 130 -7.17 4.74 -10.44
CA PRO A 130 -8.54 4.58 -9.99
C PRO A 130 -8.69 5.06 -8.54
N VAL A 131 -9.72 5.86 -8.30
CA VAL A 131 -10.00 6.40 -6.96
C VAL A 131 -10.62 5.36 -6.03
N GLY A 132 -10.19 5.39 -4.76
CA GLY A 132 -10.80 4.60 -3.69
C GLY A 132 -12.03 5.29 -3.10
N LEU A 133 -12.86 4.53 -2.38
CA LEU A 133 -13.96 5.07 -1.56
C LEU A 133 -13.57 5.03 -0.09
N ASN A 134 -13.65 6.18 0.59
CA ASN A 134 -13.37 6.28 2.02
C ASN A 134 -14.36 5.42 2.83
N ASN A 135 -13.85 4.66 3.79
CA ASN A 135 -14.69 3.89 4.72
C ASN A 135 -15.07 4.77 5.91
N ILE A 136 -16.36 5.04 6.06
CA ILE A 136 -16.90 5.87 7.16
C ILE A 136 -17.48 5.04 8.31
N GLY A 137 -17.08 3.77 8.41
CA GLY A 137 -17.49 2.81 9.43
C GLY A 137 -18.60 1.89 8.92
N ASN A 138 -18.36 0.57 8.99
CA ASN A 138 -19.27 -0.47 8.50
C ASN A 138 -19.72 -0.30 7.03
N THR A 139 -19.12 0.56 6.21
CA THR A 139 -19.48 0.71 4.79
C THR A 139 -18.52 0.00 3.84
N CYS A 140 -17.48 -0.68 4.35
CA CYS A 140 -16.51 -1.38 3.49
C CYS A 140 -17.15 -2.39 2.54
N TYR A 141 -18.18 -3.13 3.00
CA TYR A 141 -18.90 -4.07 2.15
C TYR A 141 -19.56 -3.36 0.96
N LEU A 142 -20.14 -2.19 1.19
CA LEU A 142 -20.80 -1.42 0.17
C LEU A 142 -19.76 -0.80 -0.78
N ASN A 143 -18.68 -0.25 -0.25
CA ASN A 143 -17.60 0.34 -1.04
C ASN A 143 -17.02 -0.68 -2.04
N SER A 144 -16.77 -1.92 -1.60
CA SER A 144 -16.28 -2.99 -2.47
C SER A 144 -17.28 -3.38 -3.56
N LEU A 145 -18.57 -3.42 -3.24
CA LEU A 145 -19.62 -3.69 -4.24
C LEU A 145 -19.73 -2.56 -5.26
N LEU A 146 -19.71 -1.29 -4.82
CA LEU A 146 -19.77 -0.13 -5.71
C LEU A 146 -18.56 -0.08 -6.66
N GLN A 147 -17.36 -0.33 -6.13
CA GLN A 147 -16.15 -0.39 -6.95
C GLN A 147 -16.21 -1.54 -7.96
N TYR A 148 -16.71 -2.71 -7.57
CA TYR A 148 -16.90 -3.84 -8.49
C TYR A 148 -17.92 -3.51 -9.60
N TYR A 149 -19.10 -3.00 -9.25
CA TYR A 149 -20.12 -2.62 -10.22
C TYR A 149 -19.65 -1.54 -11.18
N PHE A 150 -18.82 -0.60 -10.72
CA PHE A 150 -18.23 0.41 -11.59
C PHE A 150 -17.27 -0.17 -12.65
N THR A 151 -16.72 -1.38 -12.44
CA THR A 151 -15.92 -2.05 -13.48
C THR A 151 -16.77 -2.59 -14.63
N ILE A 152 -18.07 -2.83 -14.41
CA ILE A 152 -19.01 -3.31 -15.43
C ILE A 152 -19.43 -2.13 -16.30
N GLN A 153 -18.92 -2.07 -17.52
CA GLN A 153 -19.08 -0.91 -18.41
C GLN A 153 -20.55 -0.56 -18.69
N GLU A 154 -21.36 -1.53 -19.08
CA GLU A 154 -22.77 -1.31 -19.42
C GLU A 154 -23.58 -0.75 -18.25
N LEU A 155 -23.34 -1.29 -17.06
CA LEU A 155 -24.00 -0.84 -15.83
C LEU A 155 -23.57 0.59 -15.47
N ARG A 156 -22.27 0.88 -15.55
CA ARG A 156 -21.73 2.22 -15.28
C ARG A 156 -22.33 3.25 -16.23
N GLU A 157 -22.37 2.95 -17.53
CA GLU A 157 -22.92 3.85 -18.55
C GLU A 157 -24.42 4.09 -18.34
N ALA A 158 -25.19 3.05 -18.04
CA ALA A 158 -26.62 3.18 -17.73
C ALA A 158 -26.86 4.09 -16.51
N VAL A 159 -26.09 3.92 -15.43
CA VAL A 159 -26.21 4.76 -14.22
C VAL A 159 -25.83 6.22 -14.51
N LEU A 160 -24.80 6.47 -15.32
CA LEU A 160 -24.39 7.82 -15.71
C LEU A 160 -25.39 8.53 -16.63
N GLN A 161 -26.19 7.78 -17.38
CA GLN A 161 -27.22 8.32 -18.28
C GLN A 161 -28.59 8.54 -17.61
N THR A 162 -28.73 8.22 -16.32
CA THR A 162 -30.02 8.32 -15.61
C THR A 162 -30.65 9.72 -15.70
N ASP A 163 -29.84 10.78 -15.72
CA ASP A 163 -30.33 12.17 -15.82
C ASP A 163 -30.87 12.53 -17.22
N THR A 164 -30.50 11.75 -18.25
CA THR A 164 -30.93 11.97 -19.64
C THR A 164 -32.18 11.19 -20.02
N TYR A 165 -32.57 10.21 -19.22
CA TYR A 165 -33.89 9.59 -19.35
C TYR A 165 -34.92 10.59 -18.86
N GLU A 166 -35.57 11.29 -19.80
CA GLU A 166 -36.71 12.12 -19.48
C GLU A 166 -37.75 11.27 -18.73
N LYS A 167 -38.28 11.86 -17.67
CA LYS A 167 -39.22 11.28 -16.71
C LYS A 167 -40.59 10.98 -17.31
N GLU A 168 -40.67 10.78 -18.63
CA GLU A 168 -41.90 10.80 -19.42
C GLU A 168 -42.65 9.45 -19.40
N GLU A 169 -42.03 8.36 -18.97
CA GLU A 169 -42.64 7.02 -19.05
C GLU A 169 -43.15 6.44 -17.71
N PHE A 170 -42.94 7.12 -16.57
CA PHE A 170 -43.35 6.58 -15.26
C PHE A 170 -44.82 6.85 -14.88
N ASP A 171 -45.54 7.67 -15.65
CA ASP A 171 -46.93 8.04 -15.32
C ASP A 171 -47.99 7.05 -15.81
N GLN A 172 -47.64 6.03 -16.61
CA GLN A 172 -48.66 5.23 -17.32
C GLN A 172 -49.00 3.84 -16.76
N ASP A 173 -48.36 3.29 -15.72
CA ASP A 173 -48.78 1.98 -15.19
C ASP A 173 -48.44 1.70 -13.71
N TRP A 174 -48.76 2.63 -12.81
CA TRP A 174 -48.59 2.40 -11.36
C TRP A 174 -49.57 1.35 -10.80
N GLU A 175 -50.75 1.21 -11.41
CA GLU A 175 -51.86 0.39 -10.91
C GLU A 175 -51.55 -1.11 -10.85
N ASN A 176 -50.59 -1.56 -11.66
CA ASN A 176 -50.19 -2.96 -11.77
C ASN A 176 -48.83 -3.26 -11.14
N LYS A 177 -48.15 -2.26 -10.56
CA LYS A 177 -46.80 -2.44 -10.01
C LYS A 177 -46.87 -3.13 -8.64
N ILE A 178 -46.29 -4.34 -8.58
CA ILE A 178 -46.15 -5.12 -7.35
C ILE A 178 -44.67 -5.11 -6.92
N ILE A 179 -44.40 -4.59 -5.73
CA ILE A 179 -43.05 -4.59 -5.13
C ILE A 179 -43.09 -5.53 -3.92
N GLY A 180 -42.27 -6.59 -3.94
CA GLY A 180 -42.17 -7.55 -2.83
C GLY A 180 -43.51 -8.24 -2.47
N GLY A 181 -44.42 -8.37 -3.43
CA GLY A 181 -45.76 -8.95 -3.23
C GLY A 181 -46.84 -7.98 -2.75
N ARG A 182 -46.52 -6.69 -2.54
CA ARG A 182 -47.51 -5.64 -2.25
C ARG A 182 -47.75 -4.74 -3.46
N ARG A 183 -49.02 -4.36 -3.68
CA ARG A 183 -49.40 -3.33 -4.66
C ARG A 183 -49.04 -1.96 -4.11
N VAL A 184 -48.44 -1.12 -4.95
CA VAL A 184 -48.06 0.26 -4.59
C VAL A 184 -49.25 1.19 -4.79
N THR A 185 -49.47 2.12 -3.85
CA THR A 185 -50.48 3.17 -4.01
C THR A 185 -49.84 4.47 -4.46
N LYS A 186 -50.58 5.32 -5.18
CA LYS A 186 -50.05 6.58 -5.76
C LYS A 186 -49.50 7.60 -4.74
N ASN A 187 -49.82 7.46 -3.45
CA ASN A 187 -49.50 8.43 -2.39
C ASN A 187 -48.39 7.96 -1.43
N GLU A 188 -47.65 6.90 -1.77
CA GLU A 188 -46.55 6.35 -0.97
C GLU A 188 -45.21 6.64 -1.65
#